data_AF-A0A1Z4QFN4-F1
#
_entry.id   AF-A0A1Z4QFN4-F1
#
_cell.length_a   1.000
_cell.length_b   1.000
_cell.length_c   1.000
_cell.angle_alpha   90.00
_cell.angle_beta   90.00
_cell.angle_gamma   90.00
#
_symmetry.space_group_name_H-M   'P 1'
#
loop_
_entity.id
_entity.type
_entity.pdbx_description
1 polymer ?
#
loop_
_entity_poly.entity_id
_entity_poly.type
_entity_poly.pdbx_seq_one_letter_code
_entity_poly.pdbx_strand_id
1 'polypeptide(L)'
;MSELWTNLFSSGPFIPHGHCYLWQTDLVWLHIVSDGAIALAYYSIPATLFYFVRKRQDLPFYWIFLLFSAFIVACGTTHLIEIWTLWHPTYWFSGLIKAVTAIISLFTAVELFPLVPQALALKSPAQLEQGLGDYSHH
;
A
#
# COMPACT_ATOMS: atom_id res chain seq x y z
N MET A 1 2.99 21.08 23.27
CA MET A 1 2.16 20.23 22.38
C MET A 1 1.58 20.99 21.20
N SER A 2 1.14 22.25 21.35
CA SER A 2 0.62 23.07 20.23
C SER A 2 1.62 23.21 19.07
N GLU A 3 2.89 23.48 19.36
CA GLU A 3 3.91 23.70 18.31
C GLU A 3 4.16 22.48 17.39
N LEU A 4 4.03 21.25 17.90
CA LEU A 4 4.17 20.04 17.07
C LEU A 4 3.03 19.91 16.05
N TRP A 5 1.79 20.14 16.49
CA TRP A 5 0.62 20.16 15.60
C TRP A 5 0.71 21.29 14.58
N THR A 6 1.16 22.47 15.02
CA THR A 6 1.38 23.60 14.12
C THR A 6 2.45 23.27 13.08
N ASN A 7 3.60 22.69 13.47
CA ASN A 7 4.68 22.35 12.53
C ASN A 7 4.33 21.20 11.57
N LEU A 8 3.47 20.26 11.98
CA LEU A 8 3.00 19.18 11.10
C LEU A 8 2.20 19.70 9.91
N PHE A 9 1.32 20.68 10.14
CA PHE A 9 0.45 21.24 9.10
C PHE A 9 0.91 22.61 8.58
N SER A 10 1.93 23.23 9.19
CA SER A 10 2.50 24.49 8.73
C SER A 10 3.35 24.29 7.50
N SER A 11 3.18 25.17 6.51
CA SER A 11 4.01 25.23 5.31
C SER A 11 5.40 25.86 5.57
N GLY A 12 5.66 26.40 6.77
CA GLY A 12 6.96 26.95 7.17
C GLY A 12 7.59 27.93 6.15
N PRO A 13 8.90 28.19 6.23
CA PRO A 13 9.65 28.88 5.18
C PRO A 13 10.02 27.94 4.02
N PHE A 14 9.28 26.84 3.84
CA PHE A 14 9.62 25.81 2.86
C PHE A 14 9.08 26.17 1.47
N ILE A 15 9.80 25.75 0.45
CA ILE A 15 9.43 25.97 -0.95
C ILE A 15 8.56 24.80 -1.43
N PRO A 16 7.37 25.03 -2.05
CA PRO A 16 6.54 23.98 -2.65
C PRO A 16 7.27 23.20 -3.75
N HIS A 17 6.94 21.92 -3.96
CA HIS A 17 7.57 21.11 -5.00
C HIS A 17 7.35 21.68 -6.41
N GLY A 18 6.23 22.36 -6.67
CA GLY A 18 6.00 23.02 -7.96
C GLY A 18 7.05 24.10 -8.30
N HIS A 19 7.60 24.79 -7.29
CA HIS A 19 8.69 25.74 -7.48
C HIS A 19 10.02 25.05 -7.80
N CYS A 20 10.27 23.84 -7.27
CA CYS A 20 11.42 23.03 -7.65
C CYS A 20 11.36 22.61 -9.13
N TYR A 21 10.16 22.43 -9.67
CA TYR A 21 9.93 22.18 -11.10
C TYR A 21 9.91 23.43 -11.97
N LEU A 22 10.23 24.60 -11.40
CA LEU A 22 10.12 25.91 -12.07
C LEU A 22 8.73 26.16 -12.67
N TRP A 23 7.70 25.47 -12.17
CA TRP A 23 6.35 25.45 -12.75
C TRP A 23 6.30 25.13 -14.25
N GLN A 24 7.26 24.34 -14.76
CA GLN A 24 7.18 23.83 -16.12
C GLN A 24 5.92 22.98 -16.27
N THR A 25 4.99 23.47 -17.07
CA THR A 25 3.62 22.94 -17.17
C THR A 25 3.61 21.46 -17.53
N ASP A 26 4.45 21.04 -18.47
CA ASP A 26 4.55 19.65 -18.92
C ASP A 26 5.03 18.72 -17.80
N LEU A 27 6.04 19.14 -17.04
CA LEU A 27 6.60 18.35 -15.94
C LEU A 27 5.63 18.24 -14.75
N VAL A 28 4.98 19.35 -14.39
CA VAL A 28 3.97 19.38 -13.33
C VAL A 28 2.77 18.49 -13.69
N TRP A 29 2.28 18.57 -14.92
CA TRP A 29 1.19 17.69 -15.39
C TRP A 29 1.58 16.23 -15.39
N LEU A 30 2.80 15.90 -15.82
CA LEU A 30 3.31 14.53 -15.78
C LEU A 30 3.25 13.97 -14.36
N HIS A 31 3.69 14.72 -13.36
CA HIS A 31 3.64 14.30 -11.95
C HIS A 31 2.20 14.16 -11.45
N ILE A 32 1.34 15.16 -11.67
CA ILE A 32 -0.07 15.12 -11.23
C ILE A 32 -0.79 13.90 -11.81
N VAL A 33 -0.64 13.66 -13.12
CA VAL A 33 -1.33 12.55 -13.80
C VAL A 33 -0.76 11.21 -13.35
N SER A 34 0.57 11.09 -13.25
CA SER A 34 1.22 9.84 -12.86
C SER A 34 0.88 9.47 -11.42
N ASP A 35 1.07 10.40 -10.48
CA ASP A 35 0.77 10.18 -9.06
C ASP A 35 -0.73 9.96 -8.84
N GLY A 36 -1.59 10.64 -9.60
CA GLY A 36 -3.03 10.47 -9.53
C GLY A 36 -3.47 9.08 -10.04
N ALA A 37 -2.90 8.62 -11.15
CA ALA A 37 -3.15 7.29 -11.69
C ALA A 37 -2.65 6.19 -10.75
N ILE A 38 -1.46 6.36 -10.16
CA ILE A 38 -0.91 5.42 -9.18
C ILE A 38 -1.78 5.37 -7.93
N ALA A 39 -2.18 6.52 -7.38
CA ALA A 39 -3.07 6.57 -6.23
C ALA A 39 -4.39 5.84 -6.52
N LEU A 40 -5.02 6.11 -7.67
CA LEU A 40 -6.26 5.43 -8.07
C LEU A 40 -6.09 3.90 -8.19
N ALA A 41 -4.98 3.44 -8.77
CA ALA A 41 -4.65 2.02 -8.82
C ALA A 41 -4.46 1.43 -7.41
N TYR A 42 -3.75 2.14 -6.55
CA TYR A 42 -3.43 1.71 -5.18
C TYR A 42 -4.64 1.75 -4.24
N TYR A 43 -5.69 2.49 -4.53
CA TYR A 43 -6.97 2.36 -3.80
C TYR A 43 -7.89 1.29 -4.40
N SER A 44 -7.85 1.08 -5.72
CA SER A 44 -8.72 0.10 -6.38
C SER A 44 -8.29 -1.35 -6.17
N ILE A 45 -6.98 -1.64 -6.11
CA ILE A 45 -6.45 -2.99 -5.85
C ILE A 45 -6.88 -3.50 -4.45
N PRO A 46 -6.67 -2.76 -3.34
CA PRO A 46 -7.13 -3.16 -2.01
C PRO A 46 -8.65 -3.29 -1.92
N ALA A 47 -9.42 -2.43 -2.58
CA ALA A 47 -10.88 -2.54 -2.61
C ALA A 47 -11.31 -3.88 -3.23
N THR A 48 -10.66 -4.29 -4.32
CA THR A 48 -10.91 -5.57 -5.00
C THR A 48 -10.47 -6.76 -4.14
N LEU A 49 -9.28 -6.68 -3.54
CA LEU A 49 -8.77 -7.71 -2.63
C LEU A 49 -9.67 -7.88 -1.40
N PHE A 50 -10.11 -6.78 -0.80
CA PHE A 50 -11.03 -6.81 0.33
C PHE A 50 -12.35 -7.47 -0.03
N TYR A 51 -12.94 -7.14 -1.19
CA TYR A 51 -14.13 -7.81 -1.70
C TYR A 51 -13.90 -9.32 -1.86
N PHE A 52 -12.78 -9.71 -2.45
CA PHE A 52 -12.41 -11.13 -2.65
C PHE A 52 -12.29 -11.88 -1.32
N VAL A 53 -11.52 -11.35 -0.36
CA VAL A 53 -11.33 -11.96 0.97
C VAL A 53 -12.64 -12.09 1.73
N ARG A 54 -13.54 -11.10 1.63
CA ARG A 54 -14.87 -11.20 2.25
C ARG A 54 -15.73 -12.29 1.62
N LYS A 55 -15.55 -12.58 0.33
CA LYS A 55 -16.36 -13.56 -0.40
C LYS A 55 -15.84 -14.99 -0.23
N ARG A 56 -14.53 -15.17 -0.06
CA ARG A 56 -13.86 -16.48 0.05
C ARG A 56 -13.47 -16.77 1.50
N GLN A 57 -14.34 -17.49 2.23
CA GLN A 57 -14.20 -17.73 3.68
C GLN A 57 -13.19 -18.82 4.06
N ASP A 58 -12.76 -19.64 3.10
CA ASP A 58 -11.80 -20.74 3.24
C ASP A 58 -10.36 -20.33 2.89
N LEU A 59 -10.05 -19.02 2.86
CA LEU A 59 -8.70 -18.54 2.59
C LEU A 59 -7.78 -18.75 3.81
N PRO A 60 -6.75 -19.61 3.71
CA PRO A 60 -5.68 -19.61 4.69
C PRO A 60 -4.97 -18.25 4.66
N PHE A 61 -4.47 -17.82 5.81
CA PHE A 61 -3.67 -16.60 5.93
C PHE A 61 -4.38 -15.29 5.51
N TYR A 62 -5.72 -15.21 5.58
CA TYR A 62 -6.48 -14.03 5.12
C TYR A 62 -5.96 -12.67 5.65
N TRP A 63 -5.33 -12.64 6.83
CA TRP A 63 -4.74 -11.43 7.42
C TRP A 63 -3.59 -10.86 6.59
N ILE A 64 -2.85 -11.68 5.82
CA ILE A 64 -1.77 -11.19 4.96
C ILE A 64 -2.32 -10.30 3.84
N PHE A 65 -3.51 -10.63 3.32
CA PHE A 65 -4.19 -9.81 2.33
C PHE A 65 -4.61 -8.47 2.91
N LEU A 66 -5.00 -8.43 4.19
CA LEU A 66 -5.32 -7.18 4.90
C LEU A 66 -4.06 -6.35 5.14
N LEU A 67 -2.95 -6.96 5.55
CA LEU A 67 -1.65 -6.28 5.71
C LEU A 67 -1.15 -5.70 4.39
N PHE A 68 -1.19 -6.50 3.32
CA PHE A 68 -0.79 -6.07 1.99
C PHE A 68 -1.70 -4.94 1.46
N SER A 69 -3.01 -5.04 1.72
CA SER A 69 -3.96 -3.96 1.42
C SER A 69 -3.63 -2.67 2.16
N ALA A 70 -3.32 -2.75 3.46
CA ALA A 70 -2.92 -1.59 4.26
C ALA A 70 -1.61 -0.97 3.75
N PHE A 71 -0.63 -1.79 3.39
CA PHE A 71 0.62 -1.36 2.77
C PHE A 71 0.37 -0.59 1.46
N ILE A 72 -0.42 -1.15 0.53
CA ILE A 72 -0.74 -0.50 -0.75
C ILE A 72 -1.49 0.82 -0.53
N VAL A 73 -2.47 0.86 0.37
CA VAL A 73 -3.21 2.09 0.71
C VAL A 73 -2.27 3.16 1.27
N ALA A 74 -1.34 2.78 2.16
CA ALA A 74 -0.35 3.69 2.71
C ALA A 74 0.54 4.27 1.59
N CYS A 75 1.04 3.43 0.68
CA CYS A 75 1.76 3.89 -0.51
C CYS A 75 0.92 4.83 -1.39
N GLY A 76 -0.35 4.50 -1.63
CA GLY A 76 -1.25 5.34 -2.44
C GLY A 76 -1.46 6.72 -1.81
N THR A 77 -1.54 6.75 -0.49
CA THR A 77 -1.61 8.00 0.27
C THR A 77 -0.35 8.83 0.08
N THR A 78 0.84 8.23 0.02
CA THR A 78 2.09 8.99 -0.24
C THR A 78 2.04 9.73 -1.58
N HIS A 79 1.48 9.12 -2.64
CA HIS A 79 1.34 9.78 -3.96
C HIS A 79 0.35 10.95 -3.92
N LEU A 80 -0.77 10.82 -3.19
CA LEU A 80 -1.69 11.95 -3.00
C LEU A 80 -1.01 13.11 -2.27
N ILE A 81 -0.15 12.80 -1.29
CA ILE A 81 0.60 13.83 -0.57
C ILE A 81 1.67 14.47 -1.47
N GLU A 82 2.30 13.75 -2.39
CA GLU A 82 3.23 14.35 -3.38
C GLU A 82 2.51 15.35 -4.31
N ILE A 83 1.28 15.05 -4.73
CA ILE A 83 0.46 16.02 -5.47
C ILE A 83 0.17 17.24 -4.60
N TRP A 84 -0.21 17.04 -3.33
CA TRP A 84 -0.50 18.12 -2.39
C TRP A 84 0.73 19.03 -2.16
N THR A 85 1.93 18.46 -2.04
CA THR A 85 3.17 19.21 -1.79
C THR A 85 3.63 20.07 -2.96
N LEU A 86 3.04 19.91 -4.15
CA LEU A 86 3.24 20.83 -5.28
C LEU A 86 2.82 22.26 -4.94
N TRP A 87 1.74 22.42 -4.16
CA TRP A 87 1.22 23.73 -3.72
C TRP A 87 1.47 23.99 -2.23
N HIS A 88 1.43 22.96 -1.39
CA HIS A 88 1.47 23.09 0.07
C HIS A 88 2.64 22.28 0.66
N PRO A 89 3.78 22.91 0.99
CA PRO A 89 5.02 22.24 1.42
C PRO A 89 4.96 21.73 2.87
N THR A 90 3.93 20.96 3.21
CA THR A 90 3.76 20.31 4.52
C THR A 90 4.66 19.08 4.62
N TYR A 91 5.98 19.29 4.58
CA TYR A 91 6.97 18.20 4.50
C TYR A 91 7.06 17.36 5.76
N TRP A 92 6.77 17.92 6.94
CA TRP A 92 6.68 17.14 8.17
C TRP A 92 5.54 16.12 8.11
N PHE A 93 4.38 16.53 7.58
CA PHE A 93 3.26 15.63 7.36
C PHE A 93 3.59 14.56 6.31
N SER A 94 4.17 14.95 5.16
CA SER A 94 4.64 13.99 4.15
C SER A 94 5.64 12.99 4.74
N GLY A 95 6.62 13.46 5.50
CA GLY A 95 7.61 12.62 6.19
C GLY A 95 6.98 11.65 7.18
N LEU A 96 5.98 12.09 7.95
CA LEU A 96 5.25 11.23 8.87
C LEU A 96 4.49 10.12 8.13
N ILE A 97 3.78 10.45 7.04
CA ILE A 97 3.07 9.46 6.23
C ILE A 97 4.06 8.45 5.63
N LYS A 98 5.22 8.91 5.14
CA LYS A 98 6.30 8.02 4.65
C LYS A 98 6.85 7.13 5.76
N ALA A 99 7.05 7.65 6.97
CA ALA A 99 7.54 6.87 8.11
C ALA A 99 6.54 5.78 8.51
N VAL A 100 5.25 6.12 8.62
CA VAL A 100 4.18 5.14 8.88
C VAL A 100 4.12 4.09 7.77
N THR A 101 4.19 4.52 6.51
CA THR A 101 4.24 3.60 5.36
C THR A 101 5.42 2.65 5.48
N ALA A 102 6.63 3.14 5.76
CA ALA A 102 7.83 2.33 5.92
C ALA A 102 7.70 1.28 7.04
N ILE A 103 7.09 1.65 8.18
CA ILE A 103 6.82 0.71 9.28
C ILE A 103 5.88 -0.39 8.82
N ILE A 104 4.78 -0.05 8.15
CA ILE A 104 3.81 -1.03 7.63
C ILE A 104 4.48 -1.93 6.59
N SER A 105 5.30 -1.38 5.69
CA SER A 105 6.05 -2.13 4.68
C SER A 105 7.01 -3.15 5.30
N LEU A 106 7.82 -2.71 6.28
CA LEU A 106 8.78 -3.56 6.96
C LEU A 106 8.07 -4.68 7.72
N PHE A 107 7.01 -4.35 8.45
CA PHE A 107 6.20 -5.33 9.16
C PHE A 107 5.62 -6.36 8.19
N THR A 108 5.03 -5.91 7.08
CA THR A 108 4.49 -6.80 6.03
C THR A 108 5.58 -7.71 5.44
N ALA A 109 6.78 -7.19 5.19
CA ALA A 109 7.89 -7.98 4.66
C ALA A 109 8.38 -9.06 5.64
N VAL A 110 8.44 -8.73 6.94
CA VAL A 110 8.81 -9.68 8.00
C VAL A 110 7.79 -10.80 8.13
N GLU A 111 6.49 -10.48 8.10
CA GLU A 111 5.41 -11.48 8.17
C GLU A 111 5.37 -12.40 6.94
N LEU A 112 5.72 -11.89 5.76
CA LEU A 112 5.76 -12.70 4.53
C LEU A 112 6.83 -13.79 4.56
N PHE A 113 7.99 -13.54 5.20
CA PHE A 113 9.12 -14.46 5.19
C PHE A 113 8.79 -15.88 5.73
N PRO A 114 8.20 -16.04 6.93
CA PRO A 114 7.78 -17.35 7.42
C PRO A 114 6.51 -17.87 6.73
N LEU A 115 5.72 -17.01 6.09
CA LEU A 115 4.46 -17.38 5.45
C LEU A 115 4.67 -18.14 4.14
N VAL A 116 5.69 -17.78 3.36
CA VAL A 116 6.02 -18.43 2.09
C VAL A 116 6.22 -19.95 2.24
N PRO A 117 7.09 -20.47 3.13
CA PRO A 117 7.25 -21.91 3.29
C PRO A 117 5.98 -22.59 3.82
N GLN A 118 5.18 -21.93 4.65
CA GLN A 118 3.91 -22.47 5.14
C GLN A 118 2.87 -22.63 4.02
N ALA A 119 2.78 -21.63 3.14
CA ALA A 119 1.89 -21.66 1.99
C ALA A 119 2.29 -22.75 1.00
N LEU A 120 3.60 -22.96 0.78
CA LEU A 120 4.11 -24.03 -0.08
C LEU A 120 3.87 -25.44 0.48
N ALA A 121 3.68 -25.58 1.80
CA ALA A 121 3.36 -26.87 2.43
C ALA A 121 1.88 -27.27 2.29
N LEU A 122 1.01 -26.38 1.83
CA LEU A 122 -0.39 -26.69 1.60
C LEU A 122 -0.55 -27.64 0.41
N LYS A 123 -1.38 -28.67 0.58
CA LYS A 123 -1.72 -29.59 -0.50
C LYS A 123 -2.49 -28.86 -1.60
N SER A 124 -2.10 -29.08 -2.85
CA SER A 124 -2.85 -28.56 -3.99
C SER A 124 -4.17 -29.35 -4.19
N PRO A 125 -5.18 -28.77 -4.84
CA PRO A 125 -6.43 -29.49 -5.15
C PRO A 125 -6.18 -30.81 -5.89
N ALA A 126 -5.24 -30.84 -6.83
CA ALA A 126 -4.87 -32.06 -7.56
C ALA A 126 -4.29 -33.16 -6.64
N GLN A 127 -3.49 -32.77 -5.63
CA GLN A 127 -2.96 -33.72 -4.65
C GLN A 127 -4.06 -34.28 -3.74
N LEU A 128 -5.11 -33.48 -3.46
CA LEU A 128 -6.26 -33.93 -2.69
C LEU A 128 -7.13 -34.91 -3.52
N GLU A 129 -7.38 -34.61 -4.80
CA GLU A 129 -8.13 -35.49 -5.70
C GLU A 129 -7.46 -36.85 -5.92
N GLN A 130 -6.12 -36.88 -6.11
CA GLN A 130 -5.36 -38.13 -6.21
C GLN A 130 -5.46 -38.97 -4.93
N GLY A 131 -5.30 -38.34 -3.76
CA GLY A 131 -5.41 -39.05 -2.48
C GLY A 131 -6.81 -39.59 -2.19
N LEU A 132 -7.86 -38.88 -2.64
CA LEU A 132 -9.24 -39.37 -2.56
C LEU A 132 -9.50 -40.53 -3.55
N GLY A 133 -8.92 -40.47 -4.75
CA GLY A 133 -8.98 -41.54 -5.75
C GLY A 133 -8.33 -42.83 -5.25
N ASP A 134 -7.11 -42.74 -4.69
CA ASP A 134 -6.41 -43.89 -4.11
C ASP A 134 -7.18 -44.51 -2.93
N TYR A 135 -7.84 -43.70 -2.09
CA TYR A 135 -8.67 -44.20 -0.99
C TYR A 135 -9.94 -44.90 -1.48
N SER A 136 -10.49 -44.50 -2.62
CA SER A 136 -11.71 -45.10 -3.18
C SER A 136 -11.50 -46.47 -3.85
N HIS A 137 -10.24 -46.84 -4.12
CA HIS A 137 -9.86 -48.11 -4.74
C HIS A 137 -9.39 -49.18 -3.74
N HIS A 138 -9.39 -48.87 -2.44
CA HIS A 138 -9.12 -49.79 -1.33
C HIS A 138 -10.41 -50.14 -0.58
#